data_AF-A0A1G3KYN2-F1
#
_entry.id   AF-A0A1G3KYN2-F1
#
_cell.length_a   1.000
_cell.length_b   1.000
_cell.length_c   1.000
_cell.angle_alpha   90.00
_cell.angle_beta   90.00
_cell.angle_gamma   90.00
#
_symmetry.space_group_name_H-M   'P 1'
#
loop_
_entity.id
_entity.type
_entity.pdbx_description
1 polymer ?
#
loop_
_entity_poly.entity_id
_entity_poly.type
_entity_poly.pdbx_seq_one_letter_code
_entity_poly.pdbx_strand_id
1 'polypeptide(L)'
;MRYSSRIRQAVLRKVLPPQSMAVRDVALEFGISEQTINGWLKLVKEGKLTAEAEDAGPRYKSASEKLALLLESKLVDTDRRGDWLREKGLHSEHLTLWEQELRELMDDKATNDKTELQTLRKRNRQLEKELERKNIALAELAALMVLKKKADEIWGANEDV
;
A
#
# COMPACT_ATOMS: atom_id res chain seq x y z
N MET A 1 27.53 -1.83 -21.38
CA MET A 1 27.42 -3.27 -21.02
C MET A 1 26.11 -3.47 -20.26
N ARG A 2 25.21 -4.35 -20.71
CA ARG A 2 23.95 -4.64 -20.00
C ARG A 2 24.19 -5.86 -19.10
N TYR A 3 24.12 -5.67 -17.78
CA TYR A 3 24.19 -6.76 -16.81
C TYR A 3 22.81 -7.37 -16.60
N SER A 4 22.74 -8.70 -16.44
CA SER A 4 21.48 -9.38 -16.13
C SER A 4 20.91 -8.92 -14.79
N SER A 5 19.59 -8.93 -14.66
CA SER A 5 18.86 -8.59 -13.44
C SER A 5 19.33 -9.45 -12.27
N ARG A 6 19.53 -10.75 -12.49
CA ARG A 6 20.06 -11.69 -11.49
C ARG A 6 21.43 -11.29 -10.91
N ILE A 7 22.37 -10.87 -11.76
CA ILE A 7 23.71 -10.42 -11.31
C ILE A 7 23.58 -9.12 -10.52
N ARG A 8 22.76 -8.17 -11.00
CA ARG A 8 22.49 -6.91 -10.31
C ARG A 8 21.91 -7.13 -8.91
N GLN A 9 20.94 -8.03 -8.77
CA GLN A 9 20.34 -8.37 -7.48
C GLN A 9 21.32 -9.06 -6.53
N ALA A 10 22.11 -10.00 -7.03
CA ALA A 10 23.12 -10.70 -6.22
C ALA A 10 24.13 -9.69 -5.63
N VAL A 11 24.59 -8.74 -6.45
CA VAL A 11 25.49 -7.65 -6.05
C VAL A 11 24.81 -6.75 -5.01
N LEU A 12 23.59 -6.28 -5.28
CA LEU A 12 22.86 -5.40 -4.36
C LEU A 12 22.58 -6.06 -3.01
N ARG A 13 22.28 -7.37 -2.97
CA ARG A 13 22.05 -8.12 -1.73
C ARG A 13 23.28 -8.20 -0.83
N LYS A 14 24.48 -8.24 -1.42
CA LYS A 14 25.74 -8.28 -0.67
C LYS A 14 26.14 -6.91 -0.13
N VAL A 15 25.86 -5.85 -0.90
CA VAL A 15 26.24 -4.47 -0.55
C VAL A 15 25.23 -3.81 0.39
N LEU A 16 23.95 -4.16 0.28
CA LEU A 16 22.91 -3.66 1.18
C LEU A 16 22.84 -4.48 2.49
N PRO A 17 22.24 -3.94 3.56
CA PRO A 17 21.93 -4.70 4.76
C PRO A 17 21.11 -5.94 4.39
N PRO A 18 21.41 -7.14 4.92
CA PRO A 18 22.14 -7.42 6.17
C PRO A 18 23.65 -7.70 6.05
N GLN A 19 24.20 -7.85 4.84
CA GLN A 19 25.61 -8.25 4.64
C GLN A 19 26.58 -7.06 4.65
N SER A 20 26.15 -5.90 4.13
CA SER A 20 26.90 -4.63 4.16
C SER A 20 28.37 -4.75 3.72
N MET A 21 28.66 -5.57 2.71
CA MET A 21 30.01 -5.77 2.18
C MET A 21 30.52 -4.51 1.47
N ALA A 22 31.84 -4.30 1.50
CA ALA A 22 32.45 -3.18 0.80
C ALA A 22 32.28 -3.30 -0.71
N VAL A 23 31.94 -2.18 -1.37
CA VAL A 23 31.72 -2.12 -2.83
C VAL A 23 32.93 -2.63 -3.61
N ARG A 24 34.14 -2.40 -3.11
CA ARG A 24 35.40 -2.88 -3.70
C ARG A 24 35.50 -4.40 -3.73
N ASP A 25 35.13 -5.06 -2.63
CA ASP A 25 35.24 -6.53 -2.53
C ASP A 25 34.21 -7.21 -3.43
N VAL A 26 33.00 -6.65 -3.50
CA VAL A 26 31.94 -7.15 -4.39
C VAL A 26 32.28 -6.86 -5.87
N ALA A 27 32.93 -5.74 -6.16
CA ALA A 27 33.42 -5.42 -7.51
C ALA A 27 34.46 -6.45 -8.00
N LEU A 28 35.39 -6.85 -7.14
CA LEU A 28 36.40 -7.88 -7.44
C LEU A 28 35.76 -9.26 -7.60
N GLU A 29 34.81 -9.63 -6.74
CA GLU A 29 34.16 -10.93 -6.77
C GLU A 29 33.33 -11.15 -8.05
N PHE A 30 32.56 -10.14 -8.47
CA PHE A 30 31.67 -10.24 -9.64
C PHE A 30 32.32 -9.74 -10.94
N GLY A 31 33.52 -9.16 -10.89
CA GLY A 31 34.19 -8.57 -12.04
C GLY A 31 33.45 -7.35 -12.60
N ILE A 32 32.81 -6.55 -11.74
CA ILE A 32 31.99 -5.40 -12.11
C ILE A 32 32.65 -4.13 -11.61
N SER A 33 32.63 -3.06 -12.40
CA SER A 33 33.22 -1.78 -11.97
C SER A 33 32.51 -1.21 -10.75
N GLU A 34 33.27 -0.63 -9.82
CA GLU A 34 32.70 0.04 -8.63
C GLU A 34 31.71 1.15 -9.03
N GLN A 35 31.95 1.82 -10.16
CA GLN A 35 31.05 2.86 -10.70
C GLN A 35 29.67 2.31 -11.03
N THR A 36 29.59 1.11 -11.62
CA THR A 36 28.32 0.44 -11.93
C THR A 36 27.54 0.13 -10.65
N ILE A 37 28.21 -0.42 -9.64
CA ILE A 37 27.59 -0.79 -8.36
C ILE A 37 27.08 0.46 -7.62
N ASN A 38 27.88 1.54 -7.61
CA ASN A 38 27.47 2.83 -7.06
C ASN A 38 26.28 3.44 -7.81
N GLY A 39 26.20 3.27 -9.13
CA GLY A 39 25.04 3.64 -9.94
C GLY A 39 23.78 2.89 -9.51
N TRP A 40 23.88 1.58 -9.27
CA TRP A 40 22.75 0.78 -8.77
C TRP A 40 22.35 1.17 -7.34
N LEU A 41 23.30 1.42 -6.44
CA LEU A 41 23.02 1.93 -5.09
C LEU A 41 22.27 3.26 -5.12
N LYS A 42 22.64 4.16 -6.04
CA LYS A 42 21.95 5.44 -6.21
C LYS A 42 20.49 5.23 -6.64
N LEU A 43 20.26 4.35 -7.62
CA LEU A 43 18.90 4.02 -8.07
C LEU A 43 18.05 3.35 -6.97
N VAL A 44 18.67 2.55 -6.09
CA VAL A 44 18.00 1.98 -4.91
C VAL A 44 17.64 3.06 -3.90
N LYS A 45 18.56 3.99 -3.60
CA LYS A 45 18.28 5.14 -2.72
C LYS A 45 17.19 6.06 -3.25
N GLU A 46 17.10 6.21 -4.58
CA GLU A 46 16.04 6.97 -5.26
C GLU A 46 14.70 6.22 -5.32
N GLY A 47 14.62 4.98 -4.81
CA GLY A 47 13.41 4.16 -4.84
C GLY A 47 13.00 3.65 -6.23
N LYS A 48 13.85 3.87 -7.25
CA LYS A 48 13.61 3.46 -8.64
C LYS A 48 14.01 2.01 -8.91
N LEU A 49 14.74 1.40 -7.98
CA LEU A 49 15.19 0.02 -8.08
C LEU A 49 15.05 -0.62 -6.70
N THR A 50 14.17 -1.59 -6.54
CA THR A 50 14.20 -2.43 -5.34
C THR A 50 15.09 -3.63 -5.63
N ALA A 51 15.87 -4.07 -4.64
CA ALA A 51 16.77 -5.22 -4.77
C ALA A 51 16.03 -6.53 -5.15
N GLU A 52 14.69 -6.51 -5.13
CA GLU A 52 13.80 -7.64 -5.37
C GLU A 52 12.99 -7.52 -6.69
N ALA A 53 12.87 -6.34 -7.30
CA ALA A 53 11.84 -6.13 -8.34
C ALA A 53 12.14 -6.70 -9.73
N GLU A 54 13.41 -6.75 -10.17
CA GLU A 54 13.67 -6.96 -11.61
C GLU A 54 13.72 -8.43 -12.08
N ASP A 55 13.62 -9.40 -11.17
CA ASP A 55 13.62 -10.86 -11.51
C ASP A 55 12.87 -11.68 -10.45
N ALA A 56 11.87 -11.03 -9.86
CA ALA A 56 11.04 -11.63 -8.85
C ALA A 56 10.20 -12.70 -9.57
N GLY A 57 10.44 -13.98 -9.24
CA GLY A 57 9.73 -15.11 -9.83
C GLY A 57 8.20 -14.94 -9.75
N PRO A 58 7.41 -15.85 -10.36
CA PRO A 58 5.96 -15.69 -10.53
C PRO A 58 5.22 -15.25 -9.25
N ARG A 59 5.70 -15.66 -8.08
CA ARG A 59 5.17 -15.32 -6.75
C ARG A 59 5.25 -13.84 -6.35
N TYR A 60 6.23 -13.10 -6.83
CA TYR A 60 6.51 -11.73 -6.41
C TYR A 60 5.96 -10.67 -7.37
N LYS A 61 5.26 -11.08 -8.42
CA LYS A 61 4.58 -10.16 -9.35
C LYS A 61 3.41 -9.48 -8.66
N SER A 62 3.25 -8.18 -8.91
CA SER A 62 2.12 -7.41 -8.39
C SER A 62 0.79 -7.93 -8.96
N ALA A 63 -0.33 -7.73 -8.26
CA ALA A 63 -1.65 -8.17 -8.73
C ALA A 63 -2.00 -7.56 -10.11
N SER A 64 -1.58 -6.31 -10.35
CA SER A 64 -1.75 -5.64 -11.65
C SER A 64 -0.94 -6.31 -12.76
N GLU A 65 0.32 -6.70 -12.49
CA GLU A 65 1.15 -7.42 -13.45
C GLU A 65 0.63 -8.83 -13.73
N LYS A 66 0.18 -9.54 -12.68
CA LYS A 66 -0.46 -10.85 -12.83
C LYS A 66 -1.68 -10.78 -13.75
N LEU A 67 -2.52 -9.76 -13.56
CA LEU A 67 -3.69 -9.53 -14.42
C LEU A 67 -3.29 -9.21 -15.87
N ALA A 68 -2.29 -8.33 -16.08
CA ALA A 68 -1.82 -8.00 -17.42
C ALA A 68 -1.30 -9.25 -18.16
N LEU A 69 -0.48 -10.07 -17.49
CA LEU A 69 0.01 -11.33 -18.05
C LEU A 69 -1.11 -12.33 -18.33
N LEU A 70 -2.14 -12.38 -17.48
CA LEU A 70 -3.32 -13.21 -17.73
C LEU A 70 -4.05 -12.78 -19.00
N LEU A 71 -4.31 -11.49 -19.17
CA LEU A 71 -4.96 -10.94 -20.35
C LEU A 71 -4.13 -11.17 -21.61
N GLU A 72 -2.83 -10.90 -21.56
CA GLU A 72 -1.88 -11.23 -22.63
C GLU A 72 -1.96 -12.72 -22.98
N SER A 73 -1.96 -13.60 -21.98
CA SER A 73 -2.05 -15.03 -22.22
C SER A 73 -3.33 -15.43 -22.95
N LYS A 74 -4.47 -14.74 -22.76
CA LYS A 74 -5.73 -15.05 -23.46
C LYS A 74 -5.71 -14.58 -24.93
N LEU A 75 -4.88 -13.59 -25.25
CA LEU A 75 -4.70 -13.07 -26.61
C LEU A 75 -3.72 -13.90 -27.44
N VAL A 76 -2.85 -14.67 -26.80
CA VAL A 76 -1.88 -15.55 -27.48
C VAL A 76 -2.56 -16.84 -27.95
N ASP A 77 -2.35 -17.19 -29.23
CA ASP A 77 -2.81 -18.45 -29.81
C ASP A 77 -2.36 -19.67 -28.99
N THR A 78 -3.23 -20.68 -28.92
CA THR A 78 -3.00 -21.91 -28.13
C THR A 78 -1.68 -22.59 -28.48
N ASP A 79 -1.29 -22.53 -29.75
CA ASP A 79 -0.10 -23.21 -30.27
C ASP A 79 1.20 -22.51 -29.89
N ARG A 80 1.16 -21.19 -29.64
CA ARG A 80 2.32 -20.37 -29.23
C ARG A 80 2.38 -20.14 -27.72
N ARG A 81 1.35 -20.59 -26.99
CA ARG A 81 1.22 -20.39 -25.55
C ARG A 81 2.38 -21.00 -24.78
N GLY A 82 2.90 -22.15 -25.21
CA GLY A 82 4.05 -22.82 -24.59
C GLY A 82 5.35 -22.03 -24.72
N ASP A 83 5.59 -21.42 -25.88
CA ASP A 83 6.78 -20.57 -26.11
C ASP A 83 6.69 -19.27 -25.32
N TRP A 84 5.51 -18.65 -25.32
CA TRP A 84 5.25 -17.45 -24.53
C TRP A 84 5.44 -17.68 -23.03
N LEU A 85 4.94 -18.81 -22.50
CA LEU A 85 5.12 -19.19 -21.09
C LEU A 85 6.61 -19.32 -20.75
N ARG A 86 7.40 -19.96 -21.61
CA ARG A 86 8.86 -20.10 -21.43
C ARG A 86 9.59 -18.76 -21.47
N GLU A 87 9.23 -17.89 -22.43
CA GLU A 87 9.82 -16.55 -22.56
C GLU A 87 9.56 -15.69 -21.32
N LYS A 88 8.37 -15.79 -20.75
CA LYS A 88 7.98 -15.05 -19.53
C LYS A 88 8.43 -15.72 -18.22
N GLY A 89 9.03 -16.92 -18.29
CA GLY A 89 9.42 -17.69 -17.10
C GLY A 89 8.24 -18.18 -16.27
N LEU A 90 7.12 -18.50 -16.92
CA LEU A 90 5.85 -18.89 -16.32
C LEU A 90 5.51 -20.35 -16.61
N HIS A 91 4.77 -20.97 -15.69
CA HIS A 91 4.14 -22.27 -15.87
C HIS A 91 2.62 -22.08 -16.05
N SER A 92 1.96 -23.02 -16.74
CA SER A 92 0.52 -22.96 -16.97
C SER A 92 -0.28 -22.92 -15.66
N GLU A 93 0.21 -23.61 -14.62
CA GLU A 93 -0.41 -23.62 -13.29
C GLU A 93 -0.38 -22.25 -12.60
N HIS A 94 0.61 -21.40 -12.90
CA HIS A 94 0.66 -20.04 -12.35
C HIS A 94 -0.49 -19.18 -12.87
N LEU A 95 -0.89 -19.36 -14.13
CA LEU A 95 -2.01 -18.62 -14.69
C LEU A 95 -3.33 -19.03 -14.02
N THR A 96 -3.55 -20.34 -13.85
CA THR A 96 -4.77 -20.83 -13.18
C THR A 96 -4.84 -20.38 -11.72
N LEU A 97 -3.71 -20.40 -11.01
CA LEU A 97 -3.63 -19.94 -9.63
C LEU A 97 -3.93 -18.43 -9.55
N TRP A 98 -3.34 -17.61 -10.42
CA TRP A 98 -3.59 -16.17 -10.41
C TRP A 98 -5.01 -15.81 -10.79
N GLU A 99 -5.68 -16.56 -11.66
CA GLU A 99 -7.10 -16.35 -11.94
C GLU A 99 -7.96 -16.59 -10.69
N GLN A 100 -7.63 -17.62 -9.89
CA GLN A 100 -8.32 -17.92 -8.64
C GLN A 100 -8.04 -16.84 -7.58
N GLU A 101 -6.76 -16.52 -7.34
CA GLU A 101 -6.34 -15.48 -6.39
C GLU A 101 -7.03 -14.13 -6.69
N LEU A 102 -7.05 -13.71 -7.96
CA LEU A 102 -7.68 -12.45 -8.35
C LEU A 102 -9.20 -12.48 -8.16
N ARG A 103 -9.84 -13.62 -8.39
CA ARG A 103 -11.28 -13.77 -8.17
C ARG A 103 -11.63 -13.67 -6.69
N GLU A 104 -10.91 -14.41 -5.85
CA GLU A 104 -11.09 -14.39 -4.38
C GLU A 104 -10.86 -12.98 -3.82
N LEU A 105 -9.79 -12.29 -4.25
CA LEU A 105 -9.53 -10.91 -3.84
C LEU A 105 -10.67 -9.94 -4.21
N MET A 106 -11.30 -10.12 -5.37
CA MET A 106 -12.44 -9.29 -5.78
C MET A 106 -13.68 -9.56 -4.94
N ASP A 107 -13.96 -10.82 -4.63
CA ASP A 107 -15.12 -11.22 -3.82
C ASP A 107 -14.95 -10.79 -2.35
N ASP A 108 -13.75 -10.98 -1.78
CA ASP A 108 -13.42 -10.57 -0.41
C ASP A 108 -13.43 -9.05 -0.26
N LYS A 109 -12.90 -8.30 -1.23
CA LYS A 109 -12.93 -6.84 -1.18
C LYS A 109 -14.35 -6.31 -1.28
N ALA A 110 -15.17 -6.86 -2.17
CA ALA A 110 -16.55 -6.43 -2.32
C ALA A 110 -17.42 -6.69 -1.07
N THR A 111 -17.12 -7.75 -0.32
CA THR A 111 -17.84 -8.09 0.92
C THR A 111 -17.33 -7.26 2.11
N ASN A 112 -16.01 -7.13 2.26
CA ASN A 112 -15.39 -6.33 3.32
C ASN A 112 -15.74 -4.84 3.18
N ASP A 113 -15.61 -4.25 2.00
CA ASP A 113 -15.92 -2.82 1.77
C ASP A 113 -17.40 -2.53 2.10
N LYS A 114 -18.32 -3.45 1.78
CA LYS A 114 -19.75 -3.29 2.11
C LYS A 114 -20.00 -3.31 3.62
N THR A 115 -19.37 -4.23 4.33
CA THR A 115 -19.54 -4.34 5.79
C THR A 115 -18.91 -3.15 6.51
N GLU A 116 -17.71 -2.73 6.11
CA GLU A 116 -17.03 -1.54 6.63
C GLU A 116 -17.83 -0.26 6.36
N LEU A 117 -18.36 -0.07 5.16
CA LEU A 117 -19.23 1.07 4.86
C LEU A 117 -20.49 1.09 5.73
N GLN A 118 -21.08 -0.08 6.02
CA GLN A 118 -22.24 -0.15 6.91
C GLN A 118 -21.89 0.19 8.36
N THR A 119 -20.77 -0.30 8.88
CA THR A 119 -20.33 0.00 10.26
C THR A 119 -19.97 1.47 10.41
N LEU A 120 -19.23 2.05 9.44
CA LEU A 120 -18.90 3.47 9.41
C LEU A 120 -20.15 4.34 9.33
N ARG A 121 -21.12 4.00 8.49
CA ARG A 121 -22.41 4.74 8.42
C ARG A 121 -23.17 4.69 9.73
N LYS A 122 -23.22 3.54 10.40
CA LYS A 122 -23.86 3.40 11.72
C LYS A 122 -23.15 4.26 12.76
N ARG A 123 -21.81 4.22 12.78
CA ARG A 123 -21.01 5.01 13.72
C ARG A 123 -21.18 6.50 13.48
N ASN A 124 -21.19 6.93 12.22
CA ASN A 124 -21.39 8.31 11.85
C ASN A 124 -22.76 8.83 12.32
N ARG A 125 -23.85 8.10 12.06
CA ARG A 125 -25.18 8.45 12.57
C ARG A 125 -25.26 8.52 14.10
N GLN A 126 -24.55 7.63 14.80
CA GLN A 126 -24.51 7.65 16.26
C GLN A 126 -23.78 8.89 16.76
N LEU A 127 -22.65 9.23 16.15
CA LEU A 127 -21.88 10.43 16.47
C LEU A 127 -22.68 11.70 16.18
N GLU A 128 -23.37 11.78 15.04
CA GLU A 128 -24.25 12.90 14.71
C GLU A 128 -25.33 13.13 15.79
N LYS A 129 -25.98 12.06 16.26
CA LYS A 129 -26.98 12.15 17.35
C LYS A 129 -26.38 12.60 18.68
N GLU A 130 -25.19 12.12 19.02
CA GLU A 130 -24.49 12.54 20.23
C GLU A 130 -24.06 14.01 20.15
N LEU A 131 -23.63 14.45 18.97
CA LEU A 131 -23.27 15.84 18.70
C LEU A 131 -24.50 16.75 18.83
N GLU A 132 -25.63 16.35 18.26
CA GLU A 132 -26.89 17.09 18.37
C GLU A 132 -27.34 17.25 19.83
N ARG A 133 -27.33 16.15 20.61
CA ARG A 133 -27.69 16.20 22.04
C ARG A 133 -26.76 17.12 22.83
N LYS A 134 -25.46 17.10 22.53
CA LYS A 134 -24.47 17.99 23.17
C LYS A 134 -24.69 19.45 22.77
N ASN A 135 -25.02 19.73 21.51
CA ASN A 135 -25.32 21.09 21.05
C ASN A 135 -26.58 21.64 21.71
N ILE A 136 -27.63 20.83 21.87
CA ILE A 136 -28.84 21.23 22.58
C ILE A 136 -28.51 21.57 24.04
N ALA A 137 -27.80 20.69 24.76
CA ALA A 137 -27.41 20.96 26.14
C ALA A 137 -26.50 22.19 26.28
N LEU A 138 -25.60 22.42 25.33
CA LEU A 138 -24.76 23.62 25.29
C LEU A 138 -25.58 24.89 25.02
N ALA A 139 -26.57 24.82 24.14
CA ALA A 139 -27.47 25.94 23.86
C ALA A 139 -28.36 26.28 25.06
N GLU A 140 -28.88 25.26 25.75
CA GLU A 140 -29.64 25.42 26.99
C GLU A 140 -28.77 26.05 28.09
N LEU A 141 -27.53 25.58 28.27
CA LEU A 141 -26.60 26.18 29.21
C LEU A 141 -26.30 27.64 28.86
N ALA A 142 -26.06 27.95 27.59
CA ALA A 142 -25.84 29.32 27.13
C ALA A 142 -27.06 30.21 27.41
N ALA A 143 -28.29 29.71 27.16
CA ALA A 143 -29.51 30.42 27.48
C ALA A 143 -29.66 30.69 28.98
N LEU A 144 -29.36 29.70 29.83
CA LEU A 144 -29.36 29.86 31.29
C LEU A 144 -28.32 30.89 31.75
N MET A 145 -27.11 30.89 31.17
CA MET A 145 -26.08 31.89 31.49
C MET A 145 -26.50 33.29 31.09
N VAL A 146 -27.14 33.45 29.92
CA VAL A 146 -27.68 34.75 29.48
C VAL A 146 -28.81 35.22 30.40
N LEU A 147 -29.71 34.33 30.80
CA LEU A 147 -30.79 34.65 31.75
C LEU A 147 -30.23 35.04 33.11
N LYS A 148 -29.26 34.30 33.64
CA LYS A 148 -28.57 34.65 34.90
C LYS A 148 -27.95 36.03 34.82
N LYS A 149 -27.19 36.31 33.76
CA LYS A 149 -26.58 37.63 33.55
C LYS A 149 -27.62 38.76 33.53
N LYS A 150 -28.73 38.57 32.81
CA LYS A 150 -29.82 39.56 32.78
C LYS A 150 -30.49 39.74 34.14
N ALA A 151 -30.64 38.67 34.92
CA ALA A 151 -31.16 38.75 36.27
C ALA A 151 -30.21 39.53 37.20
N ASP A 152 -28.92 39.23 37.15
CA ASP A 152 -27.89 39.94 37.90
C ASP A 152 -27.85 41.45 37.51
N GLU A 153 -28.09 41.80 36.24
CA GLU A 153 -28.20 43.19 35.77
C GLU A 153 -29.44 43.93 36.32
N ILE A 154 -30.58 43.24 36.47
CA ILE A 154 -31.85 43.84 36.93
C ILE A 154 -31.92 43.94 38.45
N TRP A 155 -31.55 42.86 39.14
CA TRP A 155 -31.69 42.75 40.60
C TRP A 155 -30.39 43.06 41.36
N GLY A 156 -29.28 43.33 40.65
CA GLY A 156 -27.95 43.37 41.22
C GLY A 156 -27.39 41.96 41.38
N ALA A 157 -26.06 41.83 41.38
CA ALA A 157 -25.45 40.56 41.79
C ALA A 157 -25.89 40.29 43.23
N ASN A 158 -26.45 39.11 43.50
CA ASN A 158 -26.51 38.59 44.87
C ASN A 158 -25.07 38.31 45.33
N GLU A 159 -24.30 39.37 45.57
CA GLU A 159 -23.10 39.37 46.39
C GLU A 159 -23.55 39.57 47.82
N ASP A 160 -24.06 38.51 48.45
CA ASP A 160 -24.16 38.44 49.90
C ASP A 160 -23.92 36.97 50.33
N VAL A 161 -22.67 36.73 50.77
CA VAL A 161 -22.13 35.60 51.57
C VAL A 161 -21.89 34.25 50.87
#